data_AF-A0A7X9ADX4-F1
#
_entry.id   AF-A0A7X9ADX4-F1
#
_cell.length_a   1.000
_cell.length_b   1.000
_cell.length_c   1.000
_cell.angle_alpha   90.00
_cell.angle_beta   90.00
_cell.angle_gamma   90.00
#
_symmetry.space_group_name_H-M   'P 1'
#
loop_
_entity.id
_entity.type
_entity.pdbx_description
1 polymer ?
#
loop_
_entity_poly.entity_id
_entity_poly.type
_entity_poly.pdbx_seq_one_letter_code
_entity_poly.pdbx_strand_id
1 'polypeptide(L)'
;MLVRDSLGYLAPKGDRQFSKEAYLHRVKSFELLRKEGTPFAFFVAQNKEKAEKLVKNLDEFAAEVYSTESRIFRVSGDYVEVDASQHLRVYEMALGINQTFIDILNGFVNHNRGQEQFEERLVTLLEAEEYYYRSLAHYALAND
;
A
#
# COMPACT_ATOMS: atom_id res chain seq x y z
N MET A 1 -1.81 1.16 -5.47
CA MET A 1 -0.79 0.29 -4.84
C MET A 1 -1.40 -0.55 -3.71
N LEU A 2 -0.80 -1.72 -3.38
CA LEU A 2 -1.28 -2.64 -2.31
C LEU A 2 -1.49 -1.97 -0.94
N VAL A 3 -0.56 -1.10 -0.55
CA VAL A 3 -0.60 -0.39 0.73
C VAL A 3 -1.73 0.64 0.73
N ARG A 4 -1.85 1.47 -0.33
CA ARG A 4 -2.98 2.38 -0.54
C ARG A 4 -4.32 1.66 -0.43
N ASP A 5 -4.46 0.48 -1.05
CA ASP A 5 -5.74 -0.24 -1.08
C ASP A 5 -6.18 -0.74 0.31
N SER A 6 -5.26 -0.77 1.27
CA SER A 6 -5.56 -1.08 2.67
C SER A 6 -6.27 0.07 3.39
N LEU A 7 -6.09 1.32 2.95
CA LEU A 7 -6.83 2.47 3.47
C LEU A 7 -8.32 2.42 3.10
N GLY A 8 -8.69 1.68 2.06
CA GLY A 8 -10.10 1.46 1.72
C GLY A 8 -10.89 0.75 2.82
N TYR A 9 -10.23 0.00 3.71
CA TYR A 9 -10.87 -0.62 4.88
C TYR A 9 -11.16 0.36 6.01
N LEU A 10 -10.52 1.53 6.00
CA LEU A 10 -10.72 2.60 6.97
C LEU A 10 -11.78 3.61 6.50
N ALA A 11 -12.16 3.53 5.23
CA ALA A 11 -13.14 4.43 4.67
C ALA A 11 -14.54 4.20 5.31
N PRO A 12 -15.33 5.27 5.51
CA PRO A 12 -16.68 5.17 6.07
C PRO A 12 -17.54 4.18 5.30
N LYS A 13 -18.05 3.19 6.01
CA LYS A 13 -18.75 2.04 5.40
C LYS A 13 -20.24 1.98 5.71
N GLY A 14 -20.72 2.73 6.71
CA GLY A 14 -22.08 2.54 7.25
C GLY A 14 -22.25 1.09 7.68
N ASP A 15 -23.32 0.43 7.19
CA ASP A 15 -23.59 -0.99 7.48
C ASP A 15 -22.86 -1.98 6.56
N ARG A 16 -22.00 -1.51 5.65
CA ARG A 16 -21.31 -2.39 4.69
C ARG A 16 -20.26 -3.26 5.38
N GLN A 17 -20.26 -4.53 5.02
CA GLN A 17 -19.26 -5.52 5.42
C GLN A 17 -18.16 -5.63 4.36
N PHE A 18 -16.91 -5.77 4.80
CA PHE A 18 -15.78 -5.96 3.89
C PHE A 18 -15.63 -7.43 3.50
N SER A 19 -15.43 -7.70 2.21
CA SER A 19 -15.26 -9.06 1.70
C SER A 19 -13.99 -9.72 2.25
N LYS A 20 -14.16 -10.89 2.89
CA LYS A 20 -13.05 -11.78 3.28
C LYS A 20 -12.21 -12.21 2.09
N GLU A 21 -12.83 -12.51 0.95
CA GLU A 21 -12.10 -12.91 -0.26
C GLU A 21 -11.17 -11.80 -0.74
N ALA A 22 -11.67 -10.56 -0.80
CA ALA A 22 -10.89 -9.41 -1.21
C ALA A 22 -9.74 -9.12 -0.21
N TYR A 23 -9.93 -9.42 1.07
CA TYR A 23 -8.89 -9.35 2.08
C TYR A 23 -7.82 -10.42 1.88
N LEU A 24 -8.21 -11.69 1.74
CA LEU A 24 -7.28 -12.81 1.54
C LEU A 24 -6.47 -12.67 0.25
N HIS A 25 -7.07 -12.11 -0.81
CA HIS A 25 -6.35 -11.78 -2.04
C HIS A 25 -5.25 -10.74 -1.81
N ARG A 26 -5.50 -9.73 -0.97
CA ARG A 26 -4.48 -8.73 -0.58
C ARG A 26 -3.38 -9.36 0.28
N VAL A 27 -3.71 -10.20 1.25
CA VAL A 27 -2.72 -10.97 2.04
C VAL A 27 -1.77 -11.70 1.10
N LYS A 28 -2.32 -12.49 0.17
CA LYS A 28 -1.54 -13.22 -0.84
C LYS A 28 -0.72 -12.29 -1.74
N SER A 29 -1.23 -11.10 -2.06
CA SER A 29 -0.49 -10.13 -2.87
C SER A 29 0.76 -9.59 -2.16
N PHE A 30 0.71 -9.36 -0.84
CA PHE A 30 1.89 -9.01 -0.03
C PHE A 30 2.91 -10.15 0.04
N GLU A 31 2.47 -11.40 0.09
CA GLU A 31 3.35 -12.58 0.00
C GLU A 31 4.02 -12.66 -1.38
N LEU A 32 3.25 -12.45 -2.45
CA LEU A 32 3.74 -12.54 -3.83
C LEU A 32 4.66 -11.38 -4.18
N LEU A 33 4.44 -10.17 -3.65
CA LEU A 33 5.24 -8.98 -3.95
C LEU A 33 6.75 -9.23 -3.79
N ARG A 34 7.13 -10.03 -2.80
CA ARG A 34 8.53 -10.30 -2.43
C ARG A 34 9.10 -11.58 -3.04
N LYS A 35 8.33 -12.34 -3.81
CA LYS A 35 8.85 -13.55 -4.46
C LYS A 35 9.95 -13.20 -5.46
N GLU A 36 10.92 -14.10 -5.56
CA GLU A 36 11.99 -13.98 -6.56
C GLU A 36 11.41 -13.83 -7.97
N GLY A 37 12.03 -12.96 -8.78
CA GLY A 37 11.57 -12.66 -10.13
C GLY A 37 10.49 -11.56 -10.23
N THR A 38 10.03 -10.98 -9.11
CA THR A 38 9.14 -9.81 -9.17
C THR A 38 9.95 -8.52 -9.39
N PRO A 39 9.34 -7.48 -9.99
CA PRO A 39 9.98 -6.16 -10.11
C PRO A 39 10.42 -5.58 -8.77
N PHE A 40 9.66 -5.83 -7.70
CA PHE A 40 10.01 -5.38 -6.36
C PHE A 40 11.21 -6.14 -5.78
N ALA A 41 11.26 -7.46 -5.94
CA ALA A 41 12.42 -8.26 -5.52
C ALA A 41 13.68 -7.83 -6.28
N PHE A 42 13.57 -7.55 -7.58
CA PHE A 42 14.66 -7.00 -8.37
C PHE A 42 15.12 -5.63 -7.86
N PHE A 43 14.18 -4.71 -7.58
CA PHE A 43 14.49 -3.41 -7.00
C PHE A 43 15.26 -3.55 -5.67
N VAL A 44 14.81 -4.42 -4.77
CA VAL A 44 15.47 -4.66 -3.47
C VAL A 44 16.90 -5.16 -3.68
N ALA A 45 17.10 -6.12 -4.59
CA ALA A 45 18.42 -6.67 -4.88
C ALA A 45 19.42 -5.63 -5.41
N GLN A 46 18.94 -4.65 -6.21
CA GLN A 46 19.78 -3.58 -6.77
C GLN A 46 20.08 -2.46 -5.77
N ASN A 47 19.22 -2.24 -4.77
CA ASN A 47 19.28 -1.05 -3.91
C ASN A 47 19.70 -1.32 -2.45
N LYS A 48 19.88 -2.60 -2.05
CA LYS A 48 20.46 -3.06 -0.77
C LYS A 48 20.03 -2.21 0.45
N GLU A 49 20.96 -1.55 1.15
CA GLU A 49 20.70 -0.74 2.36
C GLU A 49 19.56 0.27 2.19
N LYS A 50 19.41 0.87 0.99
CA LYS A 50 18.32 1.83 0.73
C LYS A 50 16.95 1.15 0.69
N ALA A 51 16.89 -0.12 0.30
CA ALA A 51 15.66 -0.90 0.23
C ALA A 51 15.30 -1.59 1.56
N GLU A 52 16.28 -1.83 2.45
CA GLU A 52 16.05 -2.51 3.74
C GLU A 52 14.99 -1.83 4.59
N LYS A 53 15.04 -0.50 4.70
CA LYS A 53 14.04 0.26 5.47
C LYS A 53 12.63 0.13 4.87
N LEU A 54 12.52 0.15 3.55
CA LEU A 54 11.22 -0.01 2.87
C LEU A 54 10.67 -1.42 3.08
N VAL A 55 11.51 -2.45 2.95
CA VAL A 55 11.13 -3.83 3.21
C VAL A 55 10.68 -4.01 4.65
N LYS A 56 11.44 -3.48 5.62
CA LYS A 56 11.07 -3.53 7.04
C LYS A 56 9.70 -2.88 7.29
N ASN A 57 9.48 -1.68 6.77
CA ASN A 57 8.19 -0.99 6.94
C ASN A 57 7.02 -1.77 6.30
N LEU A 58 7.24 -2.38 5.13
CA LEU A 58 6.24 -3.24 4.48
C LEU A 58 5.93 -4.50 5.30
N ASP A 59 6.94 -5.09 5.92
CA ASP A 59 6.80 -6.29 6.74
C ASP A 59 6.05 -6.00 8.04
N GLU A 60 6.39 -4.90 8.70
CA GLU A 60 5.67 -4.39 9.86
C GLU A 60 4.21 -4.08 9.51
N PHE A 61 3.97 -3.44 8.35
CA PHE A 61 2.63 -3.17 7.87
C PHE A 61 1.83 -4.44 7.59
N ALA A 62 2.42 -5.41 6.89
CA ALA A 62 1.75 -6.68 6.60
C ALA A 62 1.48 -7.48 7.89
N ALA A 63 2.40 -7.46 8.87
CA ALA A 63 2.21 -8.14 10.15
C ALA A 63 1.08 -7.50 10.97
N GLU A 64 1.05 -6.17 11.06
CA GLU A 64 0.04 -5.45 11.84
C GLU A 64 -1.34 -5.51 11.22
N VAL A 65 -1.44 -5.47 9.89
CA VAL A 65 -2.70 -5.31 9.16
C VAL A 65 -3.25 -6.62 8.60
N TYR A 66 -2.37 -7.55 8.21
CA TYR A 66 -2.75 -8.73 7.41
C TYR A 66 -2.41 -10.08 8.07
N SER A 67 -1.79 -10.10 9.26
CA SER A 67 -1.51 -11.36 9.97
C SER A 67 -2.78 -11.98 10.58
N THR A 68 -2.71 -13.28 10.88
CA THR A 68 -3.77 -13.98 11.61
C THR A 68 -3.99 -13.44 13.02
N GLU A 69 -2.94 -12.85 13.60
CA GLU A 69 -2.95 -12.25 14.94
C GLU A 69 -3.29 -10.74 14.92
N SER A 70 -3.55 -10.17 13.74
CA SER A 70 -3.90 -8.75 13.62
C SER A 70 -5.12 -8.44 14.47
N ARG A 71 -5.01 -7.41 15.30
CA ARG A 71 -6.15 -6.85 16.03
C ARG A 71 -6.87 -5.76 15.26
N ILE A 72 -6.24 -5.27 14.18
CA ILE A 72 -6.72 -4.17 13.37
C ILE A 72 -7.75 -4.69 12.36
N PHE A 73 -7.35 -5.61 11.47
CA PHE A 73 -8.26 -6.27 10.52
C PHE A 73 -8.40 -7.74 10.88
N ARG A 74 -9.63 -8.16 11.19
CA ARG A 74 -9.92 -9.52 11.65
C ARG A 74 -10.96 -10.17 10.77
N VAL A 75 -10.67 -11.38 10.30
CA VAL A 75 -11.66 -12.17 9.58
C VAL A 75 -12.68 -12.72 10.57
N SER A 76 -13.96 -12.43 10.33
CA SER A 76 -15.10 -12.86 11.14
C SER A 76 -16.14 -13.48 10.21
N GLY A 77 -16.25 -14.81 10.21
CA GLY A 77 -17.08 -15.55 9.25
C GLY A 77 -16.66 -15.28 7.80
N ASP A 78 -17.51 -14.58 7.06
CA ASP A 78 -17.35 -14.23 5.64
C ASP A 78 -16.98 -12.76 5.40
N TYR A 79 -16.77 -11.98 6.46
CA TYR A 79 -16.40 -10.58 6.37
C TYR A 79 -15.14 -10.24 7.17
N VAL A 80 -14.66 -9.02 6.99
CA VAL A 80 -13.56 -8.45 7.77
C VAL A 80 -14.08 -7.37 8.71
N GLU A 81 -13.81 -7.57 10.00
CA GLU A 81 -13.96 -6.58 11.06
C GLU A 81 -12.73 -5.68 11.08
N VAL A 82 -12.97 -4.38 11.21
CA VAL A 82 -11.92 -3.37 11.26
C VAL A 82 -12.08 -2.63 12.57
N ASP A 83 -11.02 -2.57 13.37
CA ASP A 83 -10.97 -1.74 14.57
C ASP A 83 -10.85 -0.27 14.17
N ALA A 84 -11.97 0.44 14.24
CA ALA A 84 -12.04 1.86 13.90
C ALA A 84 -11.09 2.71 14.75
N SER A 85 -10.78 2.31 15.99
CA SER A 85 -9.86 3.08 16.86
C SER A 85 -8.42 3.12 16.35
N GLN A 86 -8.06 2.21 15.42
CA GLN A 86 -6.71 2.08 14.88
C GLN A 86 -6.54 2.76 13.50
N HIS A 87 -7.55 3.49 13.01
CA HIS A 87 -7.51 4.10 11.67
C HIS A 87 -6.30 5.02 11.48
N LEU A 88 -5.97 5.86 12.47
CA LEU A 88 -4.84 6.79 12.41
C LEU A 88 -3.51 6.03 12.31
N ARG A 89 -3.35 4.95 13.10
CA ARG A 89 -2.16 4.10 13.08
C ARG A 89 -1.95 3.46 11.71
N VAL A 90 -3.00 2.89 11.12
CA VAL A 90 -2.92 2.28 9.78
C VAL A 90 -2.55 3.33 8.73
N TYR A 91 -3.12 4.54 8.83
CA TYR A 91 -2.78 5.64 7.95
C TYR A 91 -1.31 6.05 8.06
N GLU A 92 -0.79 6.24 9.27
CA GLU A 92 0.61 6.64 9.49
C GLU A 92 1.60 5.62 8.90
N MET A 93 1.35 4.33 9.12
CA MET A 93 2.18 3.27 8.53
C MET A 93 2.10 3.27 7.01
N ALA A 94 0.89 3.42 6.44
CA ALA A 94 0.69 3.48 5.00
C ALA A 94 1.34 4.72 4.36
N LEU A 95 1.31 5.87 5.04
CA LEU A 95 1.84 7.13 4.53
C LEU A 95 3.34 7.05 4.28
N GLY A 96 4.11 6.56 5.26
CA GLY A 96 5.56 6.45 5.11
C GLY A 96 5.96 5.54 3.94
N ILE A 97 5.24 4.42 3.77
CA ILE A 97 5.49 3.47 2.69
C ILE A 97 5.11 4.08 1.33
N ASN A 98 3.91 4.68 1.20
CA ASN A 98 3.49 5.29 -0.05
C ASN A 98 4.41 6.44 -0.46
N GLN A 99 4.81 7.32 0.47
CA GLN A 99 5.75 8.40 0.15
C GLN A 99 7.08 7.85 -0.37
N THR A 100 7.61 6.80 0.26
CA THR A 100 8.86 6.16 -0.20
C THR A 100 8.73 5.61 -1.62
N PHE A 101 7.60 4.96 -1.95
CA PHE A 101 7.36 4.47 -3.32
C PHE A 101 7.23 5.61 -4.33
N ILE A 102 6.50 6.67 -3.99
CA ILE A 102 6.36 7.85 -4.85
C ILE A 102 7.72 8.50 -5.10
N ASP A 103 8.58 8.62 -4.09
CA ASP A 103 9.92 9.19 -4.23
C ASP A 103 10.80 8.34 -5.18
N ILE A 104 10.73 7.00 -5.06
CA ILE A 104 11.43 6.07 -5.97
C ILE A 104 10.94 6.25 -7.41
N LEU A 105 9.62 6.28 -7.62
CA LEU A 105 9.02 6.42 -8.94
C LEU A 105 9.32 7.79 -9.56
N ASN A 106 9.28 8.85 -8.77
CA ASN A 106 9.69 10.19 -9.19
C ASN A 106 11.18 10.24 -9.56
N GLY A 107 12.04 9.59 -8.78
CA GLY A 107 13.45 9.44 -9.12
C GLY A 107 13.67 8.76 -10.47
N PHE A 108 12.93 7.68 -10.73
CA PHE A 108 12.94 6.99 -12.03
C PHE A 108 12.46 7.88 -13.16
N VAL A 109 11.30 8.54 -13.00
CA VAL A 109 10.74 9.45 -14.00
C VAL A 109 11.73 10.57 -14.31
N ASN A 110 12.24 11.26 -13.30
CA ASN A 110 13.16 12.39 -13.48
C ASN A 110 14.47 12.00 -14.15
N HIS A 111 14.96 10.77 -13.92
CA HIS A 111 16.18 10.27 -14.56
C HIS A 111 15.98 9.88 -16.03
N ASN A 112 14.82 9.32 -16.37
CA ASN A 112 14.58 8.74 -17.70
C ASN A 112 13.78 9.65 -18.64
N ARG A 113 13.12 10.70 -18.13
CA ARG A 113 12.34 11.62 -18.95
C ARG A 113 13.22 12.28 -20.01
N GLY A 114 12.74 12.29 -21.25
CA GLY A 114 13.47 12.83 -22.41
C GLY A 114 14.38 11.81 -23.12
N GLN A 115 14.52 10.58 -22.60
CA GLN A 115 15.10 9.48 -23.34
C GLN A 115 14.09 8.91 -24.36
N GLU A 116 14.56 8.41 -25.49
CA GLU A 116 13.72 7.94 -26.61
C GLU A 116 12.72 6.84 -26.21
N GLN A 117 13.07 6.01 -25.23
CA GLN A 117 12.26 4.88 -24.77
C GLN A 117 11.34 5.24 -23.59
N PHE A 118 11.33 6.50 -23.14
CA PHE A 118 10.53 6.93 -22.01
C PHE A 118 9.07 7.15 -22.40
N GLU A 119 8.16 6.49 -21.70
CA GLU A 119 6.72 6.68 -21.87
C GLU A 119 6.20 7.82 -20.97
N GLU A 120 5.82 8.95 -21.58
CA GLU A 120 5.28 10.11 -20.85
C GLU A 120 4.01 9.77 -20.02
N ARG A 121 3.27 8.73 -20.44
CA ARG A 121 2.11 8.21 -19.69
C ARG A 121 2.47 7.83 -18.25
N LEU A 122 3.70 7.44 -17.97
CA LEU A 122 4.16 7.11 -16.62
C LEU A 122 4.07 8.32 -15.67
N VAL A 123 4.31 9.55 -16.18
CA VAL A 123 4.18 10.79 -15.40
C VAL A 123 2.72 10.97 -14.97
N THR A 124 1.79 10.88 -15.93
CA THR A 124 0.35 11.01 -15.67
C THR A 124 -0.16 9.94 -14.70
N LEU A 125 0.33 8.70 -14.81
CA LEU A 125 -0.04 7.63 -13.89
C LEU A 125 0.45 7.89 -12.46
N LEU A 126 1.66 8.43 -12.32
CA LEU A 126 2.24 8.74 -11.01
C LEU A 126 1.49 9.88 -10.33
N GLU A 127 1.18 10.95 -11.06
CA GLU A 127 0.35 12.05 -10.56
C GLU A 127 -1.04 11.56 -10.14
N ALA A 128 -1.69 10.74 -10.98
CA ALA A 128 -2.99 10.17 -10.66
C ALA A 128 -2.96 9.28 -9.41
N GLU A 129 -1.88 8.51 -9.19
CA GLU A 129 -1.70 7.71 -7.99
C GLU A 129 -1.57 8.59 -6.73
N GLU A 130 -0.80 9.67 -6.81
CA GLU A 130 -0.65 10.60 -5.69
C GLU A 130 -1.98 11.27 -5.33
N TYR A 131 -2.71 11.79 -6.34
CA TYR A 131 -4.03 12.37 -6.12
C TYR A 131 -4.99 11.37 -5.49
N TYR A 132 -5.06 10.16 -6.04
CA TYR A 132 -5.97 9.13 -5.53
C TYR A 132 -5.61 8.70 -4.10
N TYR A 133 -4.32 8.51 -3.81
CA TYR A 133 -3.86 8.21 -2.46
C TYR A 133 -4.27 9.30 -1.47
N ARG A 134 -4.00 10.57 -1.79
CA ARG A 134 -4.32 11.71 -0.91
C ARG A 134 -5.84 11.86 -0.72
N SER A 135 -6.64 11.68 -1.77
CA SER A 135 -8.10 11.71 -1.67
C SER A 135 -8.65 10.57 -0.81
N LEU A 136 -8.15 9.34 -1.00
CA LEU A 136 -8.59 8.19 -0.21
C LEU A 136 -8.19 8.34 1.28
N ALA A 137 -6.96 8.79 1.53
CA ALA A 137 -6.49 9.09 2.88
C ALA A 137 -7.34 10.16 3.57
N HIS A 138 -7.62 11.26 2.88
CA HIS A 138 -8.48 12.31 3.41
C HIS A 138 -9.89 11.79 3.69
N TYR A 139 -10.47 11.01 2.76
CA TYR A 139 -11.80 10.43 2.95
C TYR A 139 -11.84 9.48 4.16
N ALA A 140 -10.80 8.65 4.33
CA ALA A 140 -10.68 7.73 5.46
C ALA A 140 -10.48 8.43 6.81
N LEU A 141 -9.78 9.56 6.85
CA LEU A 141 -9.49 10.29 8.09
C LEU A 141 -10.57 11.29 8.48
N ALA A 142 -11.17 11.99 7.51
CA ALA A 142 -12.09 13.09 7.78
C ALA A 142 -13.52 12.63 8.11
N ASN A 143 -13.80 11.34 7.97
CA ASN A 143 -15.13 10.76 8.13
C ASN A 143 -15.14 9.55 9.09
N ASP A 144 -14.11 9.40 9.92
CA ASP A 144 -14.10 8.53 11.11
C ASP A 144 -15.24 8.91 12.08
#